data_AF-A0A7V2RRS6-F1
#
_entry.id   AF-A0A7V2RRS6-F1
#
_cell.length_a   1.000
_cell.length_b   1.000
_cell.length_c   1.000
_cell.angle_alpha   90.00
_cell.angle_beta   90.00
_cell.angle_gamma   90.00
#
_symmetry.space_group_name_H-M   'P 1'
#
loop_
_entity.id
_entity.type
_entity.pdbx_description
1 polymer ?
#
loop_
_entity_poly.entity_id
_entity_poly.type
_entity_poly.pdbx_seq_one_letter_code
_entity_poly.pdbx_strand_id
1 'polypeptide(L)'
;MKICFFLIIAFAFFSCSESKDTPPAQKEGTRTENKLIEPAIKSIIDSSGVAGSILIYDPQKEVYYSNDFAWAEIGRLPASTFKITNSIIALESGAVENDSTVFKWDGKKRRFKIWEQDLIFRDAFRFSCVPCYQDVARRIGPKRMNEYLAKLRYGNMDVDSSNIDVFWLEGNSRISQFQQIHFLKRFYNSQLPISERTEKTVKRMMVMDNNEDYILSGKTGWSIRGGHNNGWFVGFVEKGNQVFYFATNIEPAEQFDMKRFPKTRKEITYRALKKMDITGLAGK
;
A
#
# COMPACT_ATOMS: atom_id res chain seq x y z
N MET A 1 5.85 66.67 -57.85
CA MET A 1 6.46 65.34 -57.59
C MET A 1 6.46 65.10 -56.09
N LYS A 2 5.78 64.02 -55.68
CA LYS A 2 5.73 63.32 -54.37
C LYS A 2 6.06 64.14 -53.10
N ILE A 3 4.98 64.46 -52.39
CA ILE A 3 4.90 64.91 -50.99
C ILE A 3 5.34 63.78 -50.06
N CYS A 4 6.20 64.07 -49.09
CA CYS A 4 6.35 63.25 -47.87
C CYS A 4 6.51 64.19 -46.66
N PHE A 5 5.42 64.43 -45.96
CA PHE A 5 5.40 65.01 -44.62
C PHE A 5 5.90 63.97 -43.61
N PHE A 6 6.97 64.27 -42.88
CA PHE A 6 7.34 63.54 -41.68
C PHE A 6 6.50 64.04 -40.51
N LEU A 7 5.50 63.25 -40.11
CA LEU A 7 4.78 63.43 -38.85
C LEU A 7 5.51 62.65 -37.77
N ILE A 8 6.01 63.37 -36.75
CA ILE A 8 6.58 62.79 -35.53
C ILE A 8 5.41 62.29 -34.67
N ILE A 9 5.27 60.97 -34.55
CA ILE A 9 4.33 60.34 -33.60
C ILE A 9 5.16 59.82 -32.42
N ALA A 10 4.98 60.45 -31.26
CA ALA A 10 5.51 59.97 -29.99
C ALA A 10 4.68 58.76 -29.53
N PHE A 11 5.24 57.55 -29.65
CA PHE A 11 4.66 56.35 -29.06
C PHE A 11 5.03 56.28 -27.57
N ALA A 12 4.04 56.51 -26.70
CA ALA A 12 4.13 56.14 -25.30
C ALA A 12 4.08 54.61 -25.19
N PHE A 13 5.15 54.00 -24.68
CA PHE A 13 5.18 52.58 -24.34
C PHE A 13 4.27 52.31 -23.12
N PHE A 14 3.01 51.96 -23.38
CA PHE A 14 2.19 51.25 -22.39
C PHE A 14 2.63 49.78 -22.40
N SER A 15 3.42 49.40 -21.41
CA SER A 15 3.74 48.02 -21.07
C SER A 15 2.48 47.36 -20.47
N CYS A 16 1.68 46.70 -21.31
CA CYS A 16 0.68 45.74 -20.83
C CYS A 16 1.40 44.46 -20.41
N SER A 17 1.60 44.27 -19.11
CA SER A 17 1.88 42.94 -18.55
C SER A 17 0.56 42.17 -18.50
N GLU A 18 0.34 41.25 -19.44
CA GLU A 18 -0.68 40.22 -19.28
C GLU A 18 -0.23 39.27 -18.16
N SER A 19 -0.81 39.43 -16.97
CA SER A 19 -0.83 38.39 -15.96
C SER A 19 -1.64 37.23 -16.51
N LYS A 20 -0.98 36.12 -16.84
CA LYS A 20 -1.66 34.83 -17.03
C LYS A 20 -2.28 34.43 -15.70
N ASP A 21 -3.53 34.81 -15.51
CA ASP A 21 -4.36 34.30 -14.43
C ASP A 21 -4.43 32.78 -14.59
N THR A 22 -3.71 32.11 -13.72
CA THR A 22 -3.82 30.66 -13.55
C THR A 22 -5.22 30.41 -12.99
N PRO A 23 -6.06 29.56 -13.61
CA PRO A 23 -7.36 29.24 -13.05
C PRO A 23 -7.17 28.72 -11.62
N PRO A 24 -7.97 29.18 -10.64
CA PRO A 24 -7.84 28.70 -9.27
C PRO A 24 -8.02 27.19 -9.29
N ALA A 25 -7.07 26.48 -8.66
CA ALA A 25 -7.13 25.04 -8.46
C ALA A 25 -8.54 24.67 -7.98
N GLN A 26 -9.23 23.82 -8.75
CA GLN A 26 -10.50 23.27 -8.32
C GLN A 26 -10.26 22.56 -6.99
N LYS A 27 -10.82 23.13 -5.91
CA LYS A 27 -10.99 22.40 -4.65
C LYS A 27 -11.84 21.18 -4.99
N GLU A 28 -11.22 20.01 -5.08
CA GLU A 28 -11.94 18.74 -4.95
C GLU A 28 -12.81 18.88 -3.71
N GLY A 29 -14.13 18.92 -3.91
CA GLY A 29 -15.08 19.01 -2.81
C GLY A 29 -14.79 17.85 -1.86
N THR A 30 -14.61 18.16 -0.58
CA THR A 30 -14.57 17.17 0.50
C THR A 30 -15.89 16.43 0.52
N ARG A 31 -16.00 15.36 -0.28
CA ARG A 31 -17.06 14.38 -0.17
C ARG A 31 -16.79 13.69 1.17
N THR A 32 -17.60 14.00 2.18
CA THR A 32 -17.48 13.40 3.51
C THR A 32 -17.54 11.88 3.35
N GLU A 33 -16.43 11.20 3.62
CA GLU A 33 -16.41 9.74 3.55
C GLU A 33 -17.41 9.18 4.56
N ASN A 34 -18.31 8.30 4.12
CA ASN A 34 -19.26 7.67 5.03
C ASN A 34 -18.51 6.69 5.93
N LYS A 35 -18.32 7.05 7.20
CA LYS A 35 -17.61 6.27 8.21
C LYS A 35 -18.62 5.66 9.19
N LEU A 36 -18.70 4.33 9.27
CA LEU A 36 -19.55 3.59 10.19
C LEU A 36 -18.72 2.76 11.18
N ILE A 37 -19.01 2.91 12.47
CA ILE A 37 -18.45 2.01 13.48
C ILE A 37 -19.17 0.67 13.39
N GLU A 38 -18.42 -0.42 13.20
CA GLU A 38 -18.94 -1.78 13.06
C GLU A 38 -18.75 -2.57 14.36
N PRO A 39 -19.82 -2.82 15.15
CA PRO A 39 -19.74 -3.51 16.43
C PRO A 39 -19.10 -4.90 16.35
N ALA A 40 -19.31 -5.64 15.25
CA ALA A 40 -18.71 -6.95 15.07
C ALA A 40 -17.17 -6.87 14.99
N ILE A 41 -16.63 -5.87 14.30
CA ILE A 41 -15.19 -5.63 14.23
C ILE A 41 -14.65 -5.27 15.62
N LYS A 42 -15.35 -4.39 16.35
CA LYS A 42 -14.94 -4.00 17.71
C LYS A 42 -14.85 -5.19 18.65
N SER A 43 -15.88 -6.04 18.67
CA SER A 43 -15.90 -7.26 19.49
C SER A 43 -14.76 -8.22 19.15
N ILE A 44 -14.40 -8.33 17.87
CA ILE A 44 -13.25 -9.14 17.43
C ILE A 44 -11.94 -8.58 18.00
N ILE A 45 -11.70 -7.27 17.91
CA ILE A 45 -10.49 -6.64 18.45
C ILE A 45 -10.43 -6.81 19.98
N ASP A 46 -11.50 -6.44 20.69
CA ASP A 46 -11.57 -6.48 22.15
C ASP A 46 -11.30 -7.92 22.69
N SER A 47 -11.78 -8.95 21.99
CA SER A 47 -11.60 -10.36 22.38
C SER A 47 -10.27 -10.98 21.94
N SER A 48 -9.42 -10.26 21.21
CA SER A 48 -8.21 -10.83 20.60
C SER A 48 -6.91 -10.51 21.36
N GLY A 49 -6.96 -9.72 22.44
CA GLY A 49 -5.77 -9.35 23.23
C GLY A 49 -4.81 -8.42 22.48
N VAL A 50 -5.32 -7.63 21.54
CA VAL A 50 -4.54 -6.70 20.71
C VAL A 50 -5.20 -5.33 20.73
N ALA A 51 -4.40 -4.29 20.53
CA ALA A 51 -4.88 -2.94 20.26
C ALA A 51 -4.80 -2.66 18.76
N GLY A 52 -5.76 -1.92 18.23
CA GLY A 52 -5.72 -1.40 16.87
C GLY A 52 -7.04 -1.49 16.14
N SER A 53 -7.00 -1.48 14.81
CA SER A 53 -8.22 -1.47 14.03
C SER A 53 -8.19 -2.31 12.76
N ILE A 54 -9.39 -2.66 12.32
CA ILE A 54 -9.65 -3.22 11.01
C ILE A 54 -10.49 -2.19 10.26
N LEU A 55 -9.98 -1.69 9.15
CA LEU A 55 -10.70 -0.81 8.24
C LEU A 55 -11.13 -1.63 7.01
N ILE A 56 -12.40 -1.60 6.66
CA ILE A 56 -12.96 -2.23 5.47
C ILE A 56 -13.70 -1.17 4.66
N TYR A 57 -13.51 -1.16 3.35
CA TYR A 57 -14.21 -0.26 2.42
C TYR A 57 -15.08 -1.05 1.45
N ASP A 58 -16.36 -0.67 1.38
CA ASP A 58 -17.33 -1.11 0.39
C ASP A 58 -17.53 0.01 -0.64
N PRO A 59 -16.97 -0.12 -1.85
CA PRO A 59 -17.10 0.89 -2.90
C PRO A 59 -18.52 1.03 -3.47
N GLN A 60 -19.36 -0.01 -3.38
CA GLN A 60 -20.72 0.03 -3.92
C GLN A 60 -21.62 0.90 -3.04
N LYS A 61 -21.41 0.84 -1.72
CA LYS A 61 -22.09 1.70 -0.75
C LYS A 61 -21.37 3.02 -0.48
N GLU A 62 -20.11 3.12 -0.94
CA GLU A 62 -19.19 4.21 -0.61
C GLU A 62 -19.00 4.39 0.91
N VAL A 63 -18.93 3.28 1.65
CA VAL A 63 -18.83 3.25 3.13
C VAL A 63 -17.54 2.61 3.60
N TYR A 64 -16.93 3.21 4.62
CA TYR A 64 -15.89 2.61 5.44
C TYR A 64 -16.47 2.07 6.75
N TYR A 65 -16.10 0.85 7.10
CA TYR A 65 -16.42 0.19 8.36
C TYR A 65 -15.14 0.03 9.19
N SER A 66 -15.18 0.39 10.46
CA SER A 66 -14.05 0.19 11.39
C SER A 66 -14.53 0.06 12.84
N ASN A 67 -13.68 -0.45 13.73
CA ASN A 67 -13.87 -0.29 15.16
C ASN A 67 -13.32 1.03 15.70
N ASP A 68 -12.34 1.62 15.02
CA ASP A 68 -11.63 2.82 15.45
C ASP A 68 -11.07 3.57 14.23
N PHE A 69 -11.65 4.72 13.91
CA PHE A 69 -11.21 5.57 12.81
C PHE A 69 -10.00 6.43 13.19
N ALA A 70 -9.87 6.84 14.45
CA ALA A 70 -8.72 7.61 14.90
C ALA A 70 -7.43 6.78 14.76
N TRP A 71 -7.47 5.49 15.12
CA TRP A 71 -6.37 4.58 14.86
C TRP A 71 -6.09 4.41 13.35
N ALA A 72 -7.14 4.29 12.54
CA ALA A 72 -7.02 4.06 11.10
C ALA A 72 -6.39 5.23 10.33
N GLU A 73 -6.47 6.44 10.87
CA GLU A 73 -5.86 7.65 10.32
C GLU A 73 -4.37 7.76 10.63
N ILE A 74 -3.89 7.09 11.69
CA ILE A 74 -2.48 7.15 12.10
C ILE A 74 -1.62 6.36 11.11
N GLY A 75 -0.62 7.03 10.55
CA GLY A 75 0.40 6.37 9.74
C GLY A 75 1.32 5.50 10.59
N ARG A 76 1.57 4.26 10.17
CA ARG A 76 2.61 3.38 10.75
C ARG A 76 3.58 2.88 9.70
N LEU A 77 4.71 2.29 10.13
CA LEU A 77 5.64 1.63 9.20
C LEU A 77 4.90 0.56 8.39
N PRO A 78 5.04 0.53 7.05
CA PRO A 78 4.34 -0.44 6.21
C PRO A 78 4.84 -1.88 6.42
N ALA A 79 6.08 -2.05 6.88
CA ALA A 79 6.73 -3.35 6.99
C ALA A 79 6.61 -4.14 5.67
N SER A 80 6.37 -5.44 5.74
CA SER A 80 6.28 -6.29 4.54
C SER A 80 5.02 -6.06 3.67
N THR A 81 4.08 -5.18 4.04
CA THR A 81 3.03 -4.75 3.10
C THR A 81 3.63 -3.97 1.92
N PHE A 82 4.74 -3.27 2.15
CA PHE A 82 5.49 -2.56 1.12
C PHE A 82 5.94 -3.46 -0.05
N LYS A 83 5.99 -4.78 0.15
CA LYS A 83 6.30 -5.73 -0.94
C LYS A 83 5.33 -5.62 -2.12
N ILE A 84 4.10 -5.14 -1.93
CA ILE A 84 3.17 -4.87 -3.04
C ILE A 84 3.76 -3.77 -3.94
N THR A 85 4.02 -2.59 -3.36
CA THR A 85 4.58 -1.43 -4.05
C THR A 85 5.98 -1.72 -4.59
N ASN A 86 6.85 -2.35 -3.79
CA ASN A 86 8.20 -2.73 -4.23
C ASN A 86 8.14 -3.68 -5.44
N SER A 87 7.15 -4.59 -5.51
CA SER A 87 7.00 -5.47 -6.67
C SER A 87 6.59 -4.74 -7.94
N ILE A 88 5.70 -3.77 -7.81
CA ILE A 88 5.32 -2.89 -8.92
C ILE A 88 6.56 -2.15 -9.43
N ILE A 89 7.33 -1.52 -8.53
CA ILE A 89 8.53 -0.76 -8.89
C ILE A 89 9.60 -1.67 -9.49
N ALA A 90 9.77 -2.88 -8.96
CA ALA A 90 10.76 -3.82 -9.45
C ALA A 90 10.51 -4.22 -10.91
N LEU A 91 9.25 -4.48 -11.27
CA LEU A 91 8.85 -4.83 -12.63
C LEU A 91 8.94 -3.64 -13.58
N GLU A 92 8.42 -2.47 -13.17
CA GLU A 92 8.43 -1.27 -14.02
C GLU A 92 9.84 -0.70 -14.26
N SER A 93 10.76 -0.88 -13.30
CA SER A 93 12.16 -0.45 -13.43
C SER A 93 13.08 -1.49 -14.08
N GLY A 94 12.57 -2.70 -14.35
CA GLY A 94 13.37 -3.83 -14.84
C GLY A 94 14.36 -4.40 -13.83
N ALA A 95 14.22 -4.09 -12.53
CA ALA A 95 15.06 -4.67 -11.47
C ALA A 95 14.82 -6.18 -11.28
N VAL A 96 13.62 -6.63 -11.66
CA VAL A 96 13.27 -8.03 -11.91
C VAL A 96 12.58 -8.11 -13.27
N GLU A 97 12.75 -9.23 -13.95
CA GLU A 97 12.15 -9.42 -15.28
C GLU A 97 10.67 -9.81 -15.16
N ASN A 98 10.35 -10.76 -14.28
CA ASN A 98 9.02 -11.34 -14.14
C ASN A 98 8.85 -11.99 -12.76
N ASP A 99 7.69 -12.61 -12.52
CA ASP A 99 7.39 -13.33 -11.26
C ASP A 99 8.23 -14.60 -11.03
N SER A 100 8.99 -15.04 -12.05
CA SER A 100 9.87 -16.20 -12.04
C SER A 100 11.37 -15.84 -11.93
N THR A 101 11.72 -14.55 -11.83
CA THR A 101 13.11 -14.12 -11.57
C THR A 101 13.64 -14.76 -10.28
N VAL A 102 14.82 -15.40 -10.39
CA VAL A 102 15.43 -16.18 -9.29
C VAL A 102 16.30 -15.30 -8.39
N PHE A 103 16.10 -15.45 -7.08
CA PHE A 103 16.98 -14.96 -6.02
C PHE A 103 17.78 -16.13 -5.48
N LYS A 104 19.09 -16.11 -5.71
CA LYS A 104 20.00 -17.15 -5.23
C LYS A 104 20.24 -16.99 -3.73
N TRP A 105 20.13 -18.09 -2.99
CA TRP A 105 20.52 -18.09 -1.58
C TRP A 105 22.05 -18.10 -1.47
N ASP A 106 22.58 -17.24 -0.59
CA ASP A 106 24.01 -17.06 -0.35
C ASP A 106 24.62 -18.08 0.63
N GLY A 107 23.88 -19.14 0.97
CA GLY A 107 24.31 -20.16 1.93
C GLY A 107 24.32 -19.71 3.39
N LYS A 108 24.00 -18.44 3.69
CA LYS A 108 24.05 -17.91 5.06
C LYS A 108 22.74 -18.19 5.81
N LYS A 109 22.87 -18.51 7.10
CA LYS A 109 21.73 -18.70 8.00
C LYS A 109 20.84 -17.45 8.02
N ARG A 110 19.52 -17.64 7.97
CA ARG A 110 18.51 -16.56 7.97
C ARG A 110 17.60 -16.66 9.18
N ARG A 111 16.81 -15.60 9.42
CA ARG A 111 15.81 -15.57 10.50
C ARG A 111 14.76 -16.69 10.38
N PHE A 112 14.39 -17.04 9.14
CA PHE A 112 13.43 -18.10 8.86
C PHE A 112 14.04 -19.11 7.91
N LYS A 113 13.88 -20.41 8.24
CA LYS A 113 14.40 -21.52 7.43
C LYS A 113 13.86 -21.50 6.00
N ILE A 114 12.63 -21.06 5.80
CA ILE A 114 12.00 -20.95 4.45
C ILE A 114 12.71 -19.95 3.53
N TRP A 115 13.59 -19.08 4.04
CA TRP A 115 14.42 -18.18 3.23
C TRP A 115 15.80 -18.76 2.89
N GLU A 116 16.15 -19.94 3.41
CA GLU A 116 17.43 -20.61 3.17
C GLU A 116 17.34 -21.55 1.95
N GLN A 117 16.89 -21.00 0.83
CA GLN A 117 16.75 -21.68 -0.46
C GLN A 117 16.68 -20.64 -1.58
N ASP A 118 16.96 -21.06 -2.81
CA ASP A 118 16.66 -20.24 -3.97
C ASP A 118 15.15 -20.00 -4.06
N LEU A 119 14.75 -18.75 -4.27
CA LEU A 119 13.35 -18.37 -4.39
C LEU A 119 13.12 -17.64 -5.71
N ILE A 120 12.03 -17.95 -6.39
CA ILE A 120 11.54 -17.07 -7.45
C ILE A 120 10.79 -15.88 -6.85
N PHE A 121 10.61 -14.82 -7.62
CA PHE A 121 10.03 -13.57 -7.14
C PHE A 121 8.64 -13.72 -6.51
N ARG A 122 7.78 -14.54 -7.12
CA ARG A 122 6.48 -14.92 -6.57
C ARG A 122 6.58 -15.54 -5.18
N ASP A 123 7.51 -16.46 -4.97
CA ASP A 123 7.63 -17.19 -3.72
C ASP A 123 8.31 -16.34 -2.65
N ALA A 124 9.26 -15.47 -3.04
CA ALA A 124 9.80 -14.43 -2.18
C ALA A 124 8.70 -13.47 -1.66
N PHE A 125 7.71 -13.13 -2.49
CA PHE A 125 6.54 -12.35 -2.06
C PHE A 125 5.72 -13.12 -1.01
N ARG A 126 5.37 -14.38 -1.30
CA ARG A 126 4.53 -15.25 -0.46
C ARG A 126 5.17 -15.55 0.90
N PHE A 127 6.44 -15.96 0.90
CA PHE A 127 7.21 -16.22 2.12
C PHE A 127 7.72 -14.96 2.80
N SER A 128 7.39 -13.79 2.23
CA SER A 128 7.78 -12.49 2.75
C SER A 128 9.29 -12.35 2.96
N CYS A 129 10.10 -12.94 2.06
CA CYS A 129 11.56 -12.96 2.10
C CYS A 129 12.11 -11.53 2.17
N VAL A 130 12.56 -11.10 3.36
CA VAL A 130 13.12 -9.75 3.53
C VAL A 130 14.41 -9.61 2.72
N PRO A 131 15.41 -10.51 2.82
CA PRO A 131 16.66 -10.39 2.07
C PRO A 131 16.44 -10.26 0.55
N CYS A 132 15.54 -11.05 -0.02
CA CYS A 132 15.20 -10.98 -1.44
C CYS A 132 14.72 -9.58 -1.85
N TYR A 133 13.85 -8.96 -1.04
CA TYR A 133 13.33 -7.61 -1.33
C TYR A 133 14.31 -6.49 -0.99
N GLN A 134 15.29 -6.73 -0.11
CA GLN A 134 16.42 -5.85 0.10
C GLN A 134 17.31 -5.81 -1.16
N ASP A 135 17.59 -6.97 -1.74
CA ASP A 135 18.34 -7.06 -3.00
C ASP A 135 17.61 -6.35 -4.15
N VAL A 136 16.29 -6.54 -4.26
CA VAL A 136 15.45 -5.79 -5.22
C VAL A 136 15.55 -4.29 -4.99
N ALA A 137 15.40 -3.82 -3.74
CA ALA A 137 15.45 -2.39 -3.44
C ALA A 137 16.82 -1.77 -3.78
N ARG A 138 17.93 -2.48 -3.53
CA ARG A 138 19.27 -2.04 -3.93
C ARG A 138 19.44 -1.98 -5.45
N ARG A 139 18.89 -2.95 -6.20
CA ARG A 139 18.87 -2.92 -7.68
C ARG A 139 18.08 -1.73 -8.21
N ILE A 140 16.94 -1.39 -7.59
CA ILE A 140 16.14 -0.22 -7.96
C ILE A 140 16.94 1.07 -7.69
N GLY A 141 17.53 1.19 -6.50
CA GLY A 141 18.28 2.35 -6.04
C GLY A 141 17.39 3.52 -5.58
N PRO A 142 17.93 4.45 -4.77
CA PRO A 142 17.13 5.48 -4.09
C PRO A 142 16.46 6.47 -5.04
N LYS A 143 17.11 6.82 -6.16
CA LYS A 143 16.54 7.75 -7.15
C LYS A 143 15.25 7.20 -7.77
N ARG A 144 15.32 6.01 -8.38
CA ARG A 144 14.15 5.39 -9.01
C ARG A 144 13.08 5.03 -7.99
N MET A 145 13.48 4.60 -6.79
CA MET A 145 12.53 4.32 -5.70
C MET A 145 11.69 5.55 -5.38
N ASN A 146 12.33 6.71 -5.16
CA ASN A 146 11.62 7.97 -4.88
C ASN A 146 10.75 8.43 -6.07
N GLU A 147 11.24 8.35 -7.30
CA GLU A 147 10.47 8.69 -8.51
C GLU A 147 9.18 7.87 -8.59
N TYR A 148 9.26 6.55 -8.40
CA TYR A 148 8.08 5.70 -8.41
C TYR A 148 7.17 5.90 -7.20
N LEU A 149 7.72 6.10 -6.00
CA LEU A 149 6.90 6.37 -4.81
C LEU A 149 6.05 7.64 -4.98
N ALA A 150 6.64 8.69 -5.56
CA ALA A 150 5.92 9.91 -5.93
C ALA A 150 4.87 9.63 -7.02
N LYS A 151 5.25 8.91 -8.09
CA LYS A 151 4.35 8.52 -9.19
C LYS A 151 3.14 7.70 -8.71
N LEU A 152 3.36 6.80 -7.76
CA LEU A 152 2.33 5.92 -7.20
C LEU A 152 1.55 6.55 -6.05
N ARG A 153 1.98 7.70 -5.53
CA ARG A 153 1.40 8.40 -4.36
C ARG A 153 1.20 7.43 -3.18
N TYR A 154 2.28 6.76 -2.76
CA TYR A 154 2.25 5.71 -1.73
C TYR A 154 2.75 6.23 -0.38
N GLY A 155 1.81 6.63 0.50
CA GLY A 155 2.11 7.08 1.87
C GLY A 155 3.15 8.21 1.93
N ASN A 156 3.76 8.37 3.10
CA ASN A 156 4.94 9.22 3.29
C ASN A 156 6.16 8.33 3.54
N MET A 157 6.91 8.02 2.49
CA MET A 157 8.11 7.18 2.57
C MET A 157 9.36 8.05 2.65
N ASP A 158 10.25 7.74 3.59
CA ASP A 158 11.50 8.47 3.81
C ASP A 158 12.66 7.61 3.29
N VAL A 159 13.14 7.91 2.07
CA VAL A 159 14.09 7.06 1.34
C VAL A 159 15.29 7.87 0.87
N ASP A 160 16.48 7.42 1.26
CA ASP A 160 17.76 7.94 0.79
C ASP A 160 18.75 6.79 0.49
N SER A 161 19.99 7.14 0.17
CA SER A 161 21.04 6.15 -0.11
C SER A 161 21.48 5.33 1.11
N SER A 162 21.29 5.86 2.33
CA SER A 162 21.67 5.19 3.57
C SER A 162 20.68 4.13 4.02
N ASN A 163 19.42 4.21 3.58
CA ASN A 163 18.32 3.37 4.09
C ASN A 163 17.54 2.59 3.01
N ILE A 164 18.00 2.58 1.76
CA ILE A 164 17.28 2.05 0.59
C ILE A 164 16.73 0.63 0.77
N ASP A 165 17.36 -0.21 1.58
CA ASP A 165 16.97 -1.59 1.82
C ASP A 165 16.32 -1.83 3.20
N VAL A 166 16.00 -0.78 3.96
CA VAL A 166 15.43 -0.88 5.31
C VAL A 166 14.32 0.12 5.61
N PHE A 167 14.11 1.17 4.79
CA PHE A 167 13.15 2.26 5.05
C PHE A 167 11.70 1.85 5.30
N TRP A 168 11.27 0.66 4.84
CA TRP A 168 9.92 0.14 5.10
C TRP A 168 9.84 -0.66 6.40
N LEU A 169 10.98 -1.03 6.99
CA LEU A 169 11.08 -1.78 8.24
C LEU A 169 11.33 -0.84 9.41
N GLU A 170 12.16 0.21 9.25
CA GLU A 170 12.56 1.23 10.24
C GLU A 170 12.53 2.65 9.67
N GLY A 171 12.73 3.63 10.54
CA GLY A 171 12.85 5.04 10.18
C GLY A 171 11.50 5.75 10.21
N ASN A 172 11.37 6.76 9.35
CA ASN A 172 10.24 7.70 9.40
C ASN A 172 9.14 7.41 8.38
N SER A 173 9.28 6.36 7.57
CA SER A 173 8.24 5.97 6.61
C SER A 173 6.93 5.64 7.31
N ARG A 174 5.82 6.25 6.89
CA ARG A 174 4.48 6.04 7.45
C ARG A 174 3.44 5.90 6.35
N ILE A 175 2.49 4.99 6.57
CA ILE A 175 1.26 4.87 5.77
C ILE A 175 0.09 4.50 6.69
N SER A 176 -1.05 5.16 6.53
CA SER A 176 -2.27 4.88 7.29
C SER A 176 -3.09 3.76 6.65
N GLN A 177 -4.10 3.24 7.36
CA GLN A 177 -5.02 2.23 6.81
C GLN A 177 -5.83 2.80 5.63
N PHE A 178 -6.25 4.06 5.73
CA PHE A 178 -6.90 4.76 4.61
C PHE A 178 -5.99 4.85 3.38
N GLN A 179 -4.72 5.22 3.57
CA GLN A 179 -3.77 5.31 2.46
C GLN A 179 -3.48 3.94 1.83
N GLN A 180 -3.42 2.86 2.62
CA GLN A 180 -3.32 1.48 2.12
C GLN A 180 -4.52 1.12 1.24
N ILE A 181 -5.76 1.34 1.73
CA ILE A 181 -6.97 1.06 0.95
C ILE A 181 -7.03 1.91 -0.31
N HIS A 182 -6.72 3.21 -0.22
CA HIS A 182 -6.73 4.10 -1.38
C HIS A 182 -5.73 3.65 -2.44
N PHE A 183 -4.52 3.25 -2.05
CA PHE A 183 -3.54 2.68 -2.97
C PHE A 183 -4.04 1.39 -3.62
N LEU A 184 -4.59 0.45 -2.83
CA LEU A 184 -5.13 -0.82 -3.32
C LEU A 184 -6.32 -0.61 -4.26
N LYS A 185 -7.19 0.35 -3.98
CA LYS A 185 -8.32 0.73 -4.85
C LYS A 185 -7.82 1.23 -6.21
N ARG A 186 -6.81 2.12 -6.23
CA ARG A 186 -6.22 2.57 -7.49
C ARG A 186 -5.54 1.42 -8.24
N PHE A 187 -4.83 0.56 -7.52
CA PHE A 187 -4.17 -0.61 -8.09
C PHE A 187 -5.17 -1.60 -8.72
N TYR A 188 -6.25 -1.91 -8.00
CA TYR A 188 -7.26 -2.85 -8.47
C TYR A 188 -8.01 -2.33 -9.70
N ASN A 189 -8.35 -1.04 -9.72
CA ASN A 189 -9.11 -0.42 -10.81
C ASN A 189 -8.24 0.08 -11.98
N SER A 190 -6.99 -0.38 -12.10
CA SER A 190 -6.06 0.02 -13.17
C SER A 190 -5.84 1.54 -13.27
N GLN A 191 -5.84 2.24 -12.14
CA GLN A 191 -5.66 3.70 -12.04
C GLN A 191 -4.23 4.10 -11.67
N LEU A 192 -3.34 3.13 -11.43
CA LEU A 192 -1.92 3.41 -11.27
C LEU A 192 -1.26 3.54 -12.65
N PRO A 193 -0.34 4.49 -12.85
CA PRO A 193 0.35 4.70 -14.13
C PRO A 193 1.48 3.66 -14.33
N ILE A 194 1.10 2.39 -14.45
CA ILE A 194 1.97 1.22 -14.59
C ILE A 194 1.51 0.37 -15.77
N SER A 195 2.37 -0.53 -16.27
CA SER A 195 1.98 -1.42 -17.36
C SER A 195 0.95 -2.46 -16.91
N GLU A 196 0.07 -2.86 -17.85
CA GLU A 196 -0.89 -3.96 -17.65
C GLU A 196 -0.19 -5.28 -17.26
N ARG A 197 1.01 -5.52 -17.82
CA ARG A 197 1.86 -6.67 -17.45
C ARG A 197 2.20 -6.66 -15.97
N THR A 198 2.64 -5.52 -15.44
CA THR A 198 2.97 -5.38 -14.03
C THR A 198 1.74 -5.59 -13.16
N GLU A 199 0.61 -4.96 -13.52
CA GLU A 199 -0.63 -5.09 -12.77
C GLU A 199 -1.09 -6.54 -12.67
N LYS A 200 -1.21 -7.25 -13.81
CA LYS A 200 -1.59 -8.66 -13.85
C LYS A 200 -0.64 -9.54 -13.03
N THR A 201 0.66 -9.28 -13.12
CA THR A 201 1.67 -10.05 -12.40
C THR A 201 1.55 -9.88 -10.89
N VAL A 202 1.44 -8.65 -10.41
CA VAL A 202 1.34 -8.36 -8.98
C VAL A 202 -0.01 -8.82 -8.41
N LYS A 203 -1.12 -8.67 -9.14
CA LYS A 203 -2.44 -9.23 -8.73
C LYS A 203 -2.35 -10.74 -8.53
N ARG A 204 -1.76 -11.49 -9.46
CA ARG A 204 -1.53 -12.95 -9.31
C ARG A 204 -0.66 -13.31 -8.11
N MET A 205 0.41 -12.54 -7.85
CA MET A 205 1.28 -12.75 -6.69
C MET A 205 0.56 -12.52 -5.36
N MET A 206 -0.43 -11.63 -5.33
CA MET A 206 -1.21 -11.30 -4.14
C MET A 206 -2.27 -12.34 -3.76
N VAL A 207 -2.73 -13.19 -4.68
CA VAL A 207 -3.76 -14.20 -4.40
C VAL A 207 -3.28 -15.14 -3.28
N MET A 208 -4.06 -15.18 -2.21
CA MET A 208 -3.82 -16.01 -1.03
C MET A 208 -4.79 -17.18 -0.92
N ASP A 209 -6.03 -16.98 -1.37
CA ASP A 209 -7.11 -17.98 -1.36
C ASP A 209 -8.02 -17.70 -2.56
N ASN A 210 -8.51 -18.76 -3.18
CA ASN A 210 -9.34 -18.71 -4.38
C ASN A 210 -10.25 -19.95 -4.37
N ASN A 211 -11.55 -19.72 -4.27
CA ASN A 211 -12.58 -20.75 -4.30
C ASN A 211 -13.83 -20.23 -5.01
N GLU A 212 -14.88 -21.04 -5.06
CA GLU A 212 -16.12 -20.72 -5.77
C GLU A 212 -16.86 -19.49 -5.20
N ASP A 213 -16.65 -19.16 -3.92
CA ASP A 213 -17.34 -18.06 -3.25
C ASP A 213 -16.59 -16.72 -3.37
N TYR A 214 -15.25 -16.74 -3.29
CA TYR A 214 -14.44 -15.52 -3.31
C TYR A 214 -12.98 -15.75 -3.73
N ILE A 215 -12.33 -14.64 -4.12
CA ILE A 215 -10.87 -14.54 -4.25
C ILE A 215 -10.36 -13.55 -3.20
N LEU A 216 -9.43 -14.00 -2.35
CA LEU A 216 -8.75 -13.16 -1.39
C LEU A 216 -7.32 -12.88 -1.87
N SER A 217 -7.03 -11.60 -2.05
CA SER A 217 -5.69 -11.10 -2.38
C SER A 217 -5.17 -10.23 -1.25
N GLY A 218 -3.91 -10.42 -0.83
CA GLY A 218 -3.37 -9.57 0.23
C GLY A 218 -1.92 -9.82 0.60
N LYS A 219 -1.44 -9.01 1.54
CA LYS A 219 -0.08 -9.10 2.08
C LYS A 219 -0.03 -8.80 3.57
N THR A 220 0.67 -9.65 4.30
CA THR A 220 0.98 -9.41 5.72
C THR A 220 2.24 -8.56 5.88
N GLY A 221 2.28 -7.75 6.94
CA GLY A 221 3.43 -6.96 7.37
C GLY A 221 3.68 -7.08 8.87
N TRP A 222 4.95 -7.12 9.28
CA TRP A 222 5.32 -7.07 10.69
C TRP A 222 6.67 -6.37 10.84
N SER A 223 6.71 -5.28 11.61
CA SER A 223 7.94 -4.62 12.05
C SER A 223 8.05 -4.70 13.58
N ILE A 224 9.29 -4.73 14.08
CA ILE A 224 9.60 -4.72 15.51
C ILE A 224 10.62 -3.61 15.76
N ARG A 225 10.28 -2.58 16.53
CA ARG A 225 11.16 -1.43 16.79
C ARG A 225 11.15 -1.07 18.27
N GLY A 226 12.32 -1.08 18.91
CA GLY A 226 12.42 -0.81 20.35
C GLY A 226 11.52 -1.71 21.21
N GLY A 227 11.30 -2.97 20.80
CA GLY A 227 10.35 -3.88 21.46
C GLY A 227 8.89 -3.72 21.03
N HIS A 228 8.52 -2.63 20.35
CA HIS A 228 7.16 -2.40 19.86
C HIS A 228 6.88 -3.19 18.57
N ASN A 229 5.78 -3.93 18.59
CA ASN A 229 5.35 -4.80 17.49
C ASN A 229 4.22 -4.12 16.72
N ASN A 230 4.44 -3.91 15.42
CA ASN A 230 3.43 -3.33 14.51
C ASN A 230 3.07 -4.36 13.43
N GLY A 231 1.82 -4.82 13.47
CA GLY A 231 1.28 -5.89 12.65
C GLY A 231 0.28 -5.39 11.61
N TRP A 232 0.42 -5.85 10.37
CA TRP A 232 -0.45 -5.53 9.26
C TRP A 232 -0.99 -6.75 8.55
N PHE A 233 -2.21 -6.61 8.03
CA PHE A 233 -2.73 -7.40 6.92
C PHE A 233 -3.61 -6.51 6.02
N VAL A 234 -3.22 -6.36 4.75
CA VAL A 234 -3.89 -5.47 3.79
C VAL A 234 -4.22 -6.23 2.51
N GLY A 235 -5.29 -5.84 1.83
CA GLY A 235 -5.70 -6.52 0.60
C GLY A 235 -7.10 -6.15 0.13
N PHE A 236 -7.64 -7.02 -0.72
CA PHE A 236 -9.00 -6.94 -1.23
C PHE A 236 -9.59 -8.34 -1.43
N VAL A 237 -10.93 -8.40 -1.40
CA VAL A 237 -11.72 -9.61 -1.62
C VAL A 237 -12.66 -9.38 -2.79
N GLU A 238 -12.64 -10.27 -3.77
CA GLU A 238 -13.60 -10.33 -4.87
C GLU A 238 -14.67 -11.38 -4.52
N LYS A 239 -15.95 -10.99 -4.42
CA LYS A 239 -17.10 -11.87 -4.17
C LYS A 239 -18.17 -11.57 -5.22
N GLY A 240 -18.37 -12.48 -6.17
CA GLY A 240 -19.20 -12.22 -7.36
C GLY A 240 -18.73 -10.97 -8.10
N ASN A 241 -19.63 -9.99 -8.30
CA ASN A 241 -19.33 -8.70 -8.93
C ASN A 241 -18.92 -7.59 -7.92
N GLN A 242 -18.69 -7.95 -6.66
CA GLN A 242 -18.33 -7.01 -5.60
C GLN A 242 -16.84 -7.12 -5.25
N VAL A 243 -16.23 -5.99 -4.92
CA VAL A 243 -14.87 -5.93 -4.37
C VAL A 243 -14.89 -5.17 -3.05
N PHE A 244 -14.29 -5.76 -2.01
CA PHE A 244 -14.11 -5.12 -0.71
C PHE A 244 -12.62 -4.94 -0.45
N TYR A 245 -12.22 -3.78 0.05
CA TYR A 245 -10.83 -3.50 0.41
C TYR A 245 -10.68 -3.53 1.91
N PHE A 246 -9.54 -4.02 2.41
CA PHE A 246 -9.29 -4.04 3.85
C PHE A 246 -7.86 -3.64 4.18
N ALA A 247 -7.71 -3.01 5.34
CA ALA A 247 -6.45 -2.77 5.98
C ALA A 247 -6.60 -2.96 7.48
N THR A 248 -5.95 -3.98 8.03
CA THR A 248 -5.84 -4.27 9.45
C THR A 248 -4.48 -3.81 9.95
N ASN A 249 -4.46 -3.00 11.01
CA ASN A 249 -3.24 -2.63 11.73
C ASN A 249 -3.43 -2.84 13.24
N ILE A 250 -2.57 -3.66 13.84
CA ILE A 250 -2.68 -4.02 15.25
C ILE A 250 -1.31 -4.10 15.94
N GLU A 251 -1.33 -3.95 17.25
CA GLU A 251 -0.21 -4.15 18.16
C GLU A 251 -0.64 -5.15 19.26
N PRO A 252 0.22 -6.09 19.66
CA PRO A 252 -0.09 -7.00 20.74
C PRO A 252 -0.16 -6.25 22.07
N ALA A 253 -1.11 -6.62 22.94
CA ALA A 253 -1.09 -6.16 24.33
C ALA A 253 0.15 -6.70 25.07
N GLU A 254 0.49 -6.10 26.21
CA GLU A 254 1.73 -6.41 26.94
C GLU A 254 1.88 -7.90 27.31
N GLN A 255 0.79 -8.56 27.71
CA GLN A 255 0.78 -9.98 28.11
C GLN A 255 0.38 -10.94 26.97
N PHE A 256 0.47 -10.49 25.72
CA PHE A 256 0.05 -11.28 24.58
C PHE A 256 1.03 -12.44 24.28
N ASP A 257 0.51 -13.64 24.00
CA ASP A 257 1.33 -14.76 23.53
C ASP A 257 1.84 -14.49 22.11
N MET A 258 3.08 -14.01 22.01
CA MET A 258 3.71 -13.63 20.74
C MET A 258 3.83 -14.78 19.73
N LYS A 259 3.72 -16.05 20.15
CA LYS A 259 3.65 -17.17 19.20
C LYS A 259 2.40 -17.12 18.33
N ARG A 260 1.31 -16.52 18.84
CA ARG A 260 0.03 -16.36 18.14
C ARG A 260 -0.01 -15.15 17.21
N PHE A 261 0.83 -14.12 17.46
CA PHE A 261 0.75 -12.83 16.76
C PHE A 261 0.83 -12.94 15.24
N PRO A 262 1.69 -13.83 14.67
CA PRO A 262 1.70 -14.04 13.23
C PRO A 262 0.35 -14.46 12.64
N LYS A 263 -0.37 -15.36 13.32
CA LYS A 263 -1.70 -15.86 12.93
C LYS A 263 -2.79 -14.84 13.21
N THR A 264 -2.80 -14.24 14.41
CA THR A 264 -3.82 -13.29 14.87
C THR A 264 -4.03 -12.15 13.89
N ARG A 265 -2.96 -11.56 13.34
CA ARG A 265 -3.05 -10.46 12.35
C ARG A 265 -3.93 -10.78 11.14
N LYS A 266 -3.96 -12.05 10.70
CA LYS A 266 -4.81 -12.50 9.59
C LYS A 266 -6.19 -12.93 10.07
N GLU A 267 -6.21 -13.69 11.17
CA GLU A 267 -7.42 -14.34 11.69
C GLU A 267 -8.51 -13.32 12.05
N ILE A 268 -8.14 -12.19 12.67
CA ILE A 268 -9.11 -11.15 13.03
C ILE A 268 -9.77 -10.54 11.79
N THR A 269 -9.01 -10.35 10.70
CA THR A 269 -9.54 -9.86 9.42
C THR A 269 -10.48 -10.89 8.81
N TYR A 270 -10.12 -12.17 8.82
CA TYR A 270 -10.99 -13.24 8.33
C TYR A 270 -12.30 -13.33 9.12
N ARG A 271 -12.24 -13.22 10.45
CA ARG A 271 -13.43 -13.16 11.31
C ARG A 271 -14.31 -11.95 10.97
N ALA A 272 -13.72 -10.78 10.73
CA ALA A 272 -14.45 -9.56 10.37
C ALA A 272 -15.14 -9.71 9.00
N LEU A 273 -14.40 -10.13 7.98
CA LEU A 273 -14.93 -10.38 6.64
C LEU A 273 -16.08 -11.41 6.66
N LYS A 274 -15.94 -12.47 7.46
CA LYS A 274 -17.02 -13.45 7.67
C LYS A 274 -18.25 -12.84 8.35
N LYS A 275 -18.06 -12.08 9.43
CA LYS A 275 -19.18 -11.47 10.19
C LYS A 275 -19.96 -10.45 9.37
N MET A 276 -19.32 -9.81 8.40
CA MET A 276 -19.93 -8.89 7.45
C MET A 276 -20.49 -9.58 6.20
N ASP A 277 -20.51 -10.93 6.17
CA ASP A 277 -20.91 -11.73 5.01
C ASP A 277 -20.16 -11.39 3.71
N ILE A 278 -18.89 -10.98 3.84
CA ILE A 278 -17.99 -10.72 2.71
C ILE A 278 -17.27 -12.02 2.27
N THR A 279 -17.10 -13.00 3.17
CA THR A 279 -16.49 -14.30 2.85
C THR A 279 -17.18 -15.44 3.58
N GLY A 280 -17.30 -16.61 2.93
CA GLY A 280 -17.75 -17.87 3.54
C GLY A 280 -16.74 -18.55 4.48
N LEU A 281 -15.61 -17.92 4.80
CA LEU A 281 -14.47 -18.50 5.53
C LEU A 281 -14.89 -19.27 6.81
N ALA A 282 -14.70 -20.59 6.83
CA ALA A 282 -14.58 -21.33 8.09
C ALA A 282 -13.23 -20.97 8.74
N GLY A 283 -13.22 -20.54 10.00
CA GLY A 283 -11.97 -20.21 10.69
C GLY A 283 -11.05 -21.44 10.70
N LYS A 284 -9.92 -21.36 10.00
CA LYS A 284 -8.83 -22.36 10.03
C LYS A 284 -7.79 -21.98 11.07
#